data_AF-A0A2V5Q8D0-F1
#
_entry.id   AF-A0A2V5Q8D0-F1
#
_cell.length_a   1.000
_cell.length_b   1.000
_cell.length_c   1.000
_cell.angle_alpha   90.00
_cell.angle_beta   90.00
_cell.angle_gamma   90.00
#
_symmetry.space_group_name_H-M   'P 1'
#
loop_
_entity.id
_entity.type
_entity.pdbx_description
1 polymer ?
#
loop_
_entity_poly.entity_id
_entity_poly.type
_entity_poly.pdbx_seq_one_letter_code
_entity_poly.pdbx_strand_id
1 'polypeptide(L)' 'VHPTITQSGGTVSVTFNAPTAGTYIISIKFDSQSLVGKPAPSPTTTVHYDFRTIGVPGSTSGLDLIKK' A
#
# COMPACT_ATOMS: atom_id res chain seq x y z
N VAL A 1 -5.50 -6.30 21.16
CA VAL A 1 -4.35 -6.65 20.30
C VAL A 1 -4.31 -5.66 19.15
N HIS A 2 -3.31 -4.80 19.10
CA HIS A 2 -3.11 -3.92 17.95
C HIS A 2 -2.22 -4.64 16.94
N PRO A 3 -2.51 -4.55 15.63
CA PRO A 3 -1.60 -5.07 14.62
C PRO A 3 -0.29 -4.28 14.68
N THR A 4 0.83 -4.98 14.52
CA THR A 4 2.13 -4.33 14.31
C THR A 4 2.26 -4.07 12.81
N ILE A 5 2.46 -2.81 12.44
CA ILE A 5 2.66 -2.40 11.05
C ILE A 5 4.08 -1.87 10.92
N THR A 6 4.85 -2.44 9.99
CA THR A 6 6.20 -1.96 9.65
C THR A 6 6.30 -1.71 8.15
N GLN A 7 7.16 -0.77 7.77
CA GLN A 7 7.46 -0.46 6.38
C GLN A 7 8.97 -0.46 6.15
N SER A 8 9.40 -1.10 5.06
CA SER A 8 10.76 -1.02 4.56
C SER A 8 10.72 -0.85 3.04
N GLY A 9 11.12 0.33 2.56
CA GLY A 9 10.96 0.71 1.16
C GLY A 9 9.51 0.57 0.69
N GLY A 10 9.29 -0.17 -0.40
CA GLY A 10 7.97 -0.45 -0.97
C GLY A 10 7.19 -1.59 -0.29
N THR A 11 7.75 -2.24 0.74
CA THR A 11 7.11 -3.37 1.42
C THR A 11 6.50 -2.95 2.76
N VAL A 12 5.20 -3.20 2.93
CA VAL A 12 4.50 -3.07 4.22
C VAL A 12 4.23 -4.47 4.77
N SER A 13 4.61 -4.69 6.04
CA SER A 13 4.33 -5.92 6.77
C SER A 13 3.34 -5.64 7.88
N VAL A 14 2.27 -6.44 7.93
CA VAL A 14 1.24 -6.36 8.97
C VAL A 14 1.23 -7.69 9.73
N THR A 15 1.55 -7.63 11.02
CA THR A 15 1.49 -8.78 11.91
C THR A 15 0.29 -8.62 12.84
N PHE A 16 -0.59 -9.61 12.84
CA PHE A 16 -1.77 -9.67 13.69
C PHE A 16 -1.83 -11.02 14.39
N ASN A 17 -1.97 -11.01 15.72
CA ASN A 17 -2.17 -12.21 16.52
C ASN A 17 -3.68 -12.45 16.68
N ALA A 18 -4.22 -13.44 15.97
CA ALA A 18 -5.62 -13.83 16.10
C ALA A 18 -5.87 -14.48 17.48
N PRO A 19 -6.71 -13.88 18.35
CA PRO A 19 -6.93 -14.42 19.70
C PRO A 19 -7.77 -15.70 19.69
N THR A 20 -8.63 -15.88 18.69
CA THR A 20 -9.48 -17.06 18.51
C THR A 20 -9.54 -17.44 17.03
N ALA A 21 -9.88 -18.70 16.75
CA ALA A 21 -10.17 -19.15 15.38
C ALA A 21 -11.38 -18.39 14.81
N GLY A 22 -11.30 -18.01 13.54
CA GLY A 22 -12.35 -17.26 12.84
C GLY A 22 -11.81 -16.53 11.61
N THR A 23 -12.71 -15.86 10.88
CA THR A 23 -12.35 -15.02 9.73
C THR A 23 -12.06 -13.61 10.18
N TYR A 24 -10.93 -13.06 9.74
CA TYR A 24 -10.54 -11.67 9.98
C TYR A 24 -10.35 -10.96 8.64
N ILE A 25 -10.81 -9.71 8.57
CA ILE A 25 -10.63 -8.86 7.39
C ILE A 25 -9.60 -7.79 7.76
N ILE A 26 -8.50 -7.74 7.00
CA ILE A 26 -7.43 -6.76 7.18
C ILE A 26 -7.55 -5.75 6.03
N SER A 27 -7.78 -4.48 6.38
CA SER A 27 -7.80 -3.37 5.42
C SER A 27 -6.56 -2.51 5.60
N ILE A 28 -5.81 -2.29 4.51
CA ILE A 28 -4.63 -1.43 4.49
C ILE A 28 -4.96 -0.21 3.64
N LYS A 29 -4.83 0.98 4.22
CA LYS A 29 -5.00 2.26 3.52
C LYS A 29 -3.65 2.95 3.37
N PHE A 30 -3.29 3.29 2.13
CA PHE A 30 -2.16 4.15 1.83
C PHE A 30 -2.65 5.58 1.66
N ASP A 31 -1.87 6.54 2.16
CA ASP A 31 -2.14 7.96 2.01
C ASP A 31 -1.04 8.62 1.17
N SER A 32 -1.44 9.48 0.23
CA SER A 32 -0.56 10.14 -0.73
C SER A 32 -0.12 11.55 -0.29
N GLN A 33 -0.43 11.97 0.95
CA GLN A 33 -0.08 13.30 1.45
C GLN A 33 1.40 13.64 1.31
N SER A 34 2.31 12.66 1.39
CA SER A 34 3.75 12.87 1.22
C SER A 34 4.16 13.29 -0.21
N LEU A 35 3.28 13.10 -1.19
CA LEU A 35 3.49 13.46 -2.59
C LEU A 35 2.96 14.86 -2.91
N VAL A 36 2.18 15.46 -2.01
CA VAL A 36 1.63 16.81 -2.21
C VAL A 36 2.76 17.83 -2.28
N GLY A 37 2.75 18.66 -3.33
CA GLY A 37 3.76 19.71 -3.55
C GLY A 37 5.11 19.21 -4.09
N LYS A 38 5.29 17.89 -4.28
CA LYS A 38 6.49 17.37 -4.95
C LYS A 38 6.40 17.61 -6.47
N PRO A 39 7.52 17.93 -7.14
CA PRO A 39 7.53 18.07 -8.58
C PRO A 39 7.17 16.72 -9.23
N ALA A 40 6.37 16.78 -10.30
CA ALA A 40 6.13 15.60 -11.12
C ALA A 40 7.47 15.10 -11.69
N PRO A 41 7.66 13.77 -11.83
CA PRO A 41 8.82 13.23 -12.53
C PRO A 41 8.92 13.75 -13.97
N SER A 42 10.14 13.82 -14.51
CA SER A 42 10.40 14.15 -15.92
C SER A 42 10.97 12.89 -16.61
N PRO A 43 10.56 12.57 -17.86
CA PRO A 43 9.70 13.34 -18.78
C PRO A 43 8.19 13.08 -18.61
N THR A 44 7.77 12.18 -17.72
CA THR A 44 6.39 11.71 -17.61
C THR A 44 5.65 12.31 -16.41
N THR A 45 4.48 12.89 -16.64
CA THR A 45 3.65 13.48 -15.57
C THR A 45 2.84 12.47 -14.75
N THR A 46 2.89 11.19 -15.13
CA THR A 46 2.17 10.09 -14.47
C THR A 46 3.14 9.27 -13.62
N VAL A 47 2.75 9.02 -12.37
CA VAL A 47 3.44 8.09 -11.48
C VAL A 47 2.56 6.87 -11.27
N HIS A 48 3.04 5.71 -11.71
CA HIS A 48 2.35 4.44 -11.56
C HIS A 48 2.74 3.74 -10.25
N TYR A 49 1.75 3.30 -9.48
CA TYR A 49 1.93 2.48 -8.29
C TYR A 49 1.21 1.14 -8.45
N ASP A 50 1.94 0.05 -8.27
CA ASP A 50 1.39 -1.30 -8.17
C ASP A 50 1.31 -1.73 -6.70
N PHE A 51 0.10 -2.07 -6.26
CA PHE A 51 -0.15 -2.66 -4.95
C PHE A 51 -0.44 -4.15 -5.12
N ARG A 52 0.22 -5.00 -4.35
CA ARG A 52 -0.03 -6.45 -4.34
C ARG A 52 0.20 -7.03 -2.95
N THR A 53 -0.53 -8.09 -2.63
CA THR A 53 -0.23 -8.91 -1.45
C THR A 53 0.71 -10.03 -1.84
N ILE A 54 1.89 -10.08 -1.22
CA ILE A 54 2.89 -11.12 -1.49
C ILE A 54 2.28 -12.49 -1.16
N GLY A 55 2.39 -13.44 -2.10
CA GLY A 55 1.84 -14.79 -1.95
C GLY A 55 0.35 -14.91 -2.26
N VAL A 56 -0.33 -13.84 -2.70
CA VAL A 56 -1.74 -13.87 -3.12
C VAL A 56 -1.83 -13.53 -4.61
N PRO A 57 -1.84 -14.54 -5.51
CA PRO A 57 -2.02 -14.33 -6.94
C PRO A 57 -3.31 -13.56 -7.25
N GLY A 58 -3.26 -12.67 -8.24
CA GLY A 58 -4.43 -11.87 -8.66
C GLY A 58 -4.77 -10.67 -7.76
N SER A 59 -4.00 -10.42 -6.70
CA SER A 59 -4.22 -9.26 -5.80
C SER A 59 -3.66 -7.93 -6.31
N THR A 60 -3.02 -7.91 -7.49
CA THR A 60 -2.40 -6.70 -8.03
C THR A 60 -3.46 -5.66 -8.40
N SER A 61 -3.29 -4.43 -7.94
CA SER A 61 -4.10 -3.26 -8.31
C SER A 61 -3.18 -2.08 -8.60
N GLY A 62 -3.42 -1.40 -9.72
CA GLY A 62 -2.67 -0.22 -10.14
C GLY A 62 -3.35 1.08 -9.73
N LEU A 63 -2.54 2.10 -9.42
CA LEU A 63 -2.99 3.48 -9.23
C LEU A 63 -2.07 4.44 -9.98
N ASP A 64 -2.64 5.23 -10.87
CA ASP A 64 -1.94 6.32 -11.54
C ASP A 64 -2.16 7.63 -10.81
N LEU A 65 -1.08 8.23 -10.32
CA LEU A 65 -1.09 9.60 -9.83
C LEU A 65 -0.69 10.52 -10.98
N ILE A 66 -1.63 11.37 -11.38
CA ILE A 66 -1.45 12.39 -12.40
C ILE A 66 -1.45 13.74 -11.69
N LYS A 67 -0.48 14.59 -12.03
CA LYS A 67 -0.49 15.98 -11.56
C LYS A 67 -1.78 16.66 -12.04
N LYS A 68 -2.55 17.21 -11.10
CA LYS A 68 -3.72 18.03 -11.39
C LYS A 68 -3.30 19.42 -11.89
#